data_AF-A0AB39YH43-F1
#
_entry.id   AF-A0AB39YH43-F1
#
_cell.length_a   1.000
_cell.length_b   1.000
_cell.length_c   1.000
_cell.angle_alpha   90.00
_cell.angle_beta   90.00
_cell.angle_gamma   90.00
#
_symmetry.space_group_name_H-M   'P 1'
#
loop_
_entity.id
_entity.type
_entity.pdbx_description
1 polymer ?
#
loop_
_entity_poly.entity_id
_entity_poly.type
_entity_poly.pdbx_seq_one_letter_code
_entity_poly.pdbx_strand_id
1 'polypeptide(L)'
;MHARPRGRSRRDTSVAVLNRLRPWLPTLLAVSVNSPFRDSRDTSFASWRTVVFGRWAVSVPTPHFAGLADYGRHSDALVEWRRRVRAHAPHRTRPGPLPIPGTRACLMRR
;
A
#
# COMPACT_ATOMS: atom_id res chain seq x y z
N MET A 1 42.02 -21.55 0.29
CA MET A 1 40.75 -21.58 1.04
C MET A 1 40.01 -20.27 0.77
N HIS A 2 39.26 -20.19 -0.33
CA HIS A 2 38.47 -19.00 -0.67
C HIS A 2 37.05 -19.18 -0.14
N ALA A 3 36.71 -18.44 0.93
CA ALA A 3 35.34 -18.31 1.37
C ALA A 3 34.55 -17.59 0.26
N ARG A 4 33.64 -18.30 -0.41
CA ARG A 4 32.66 -17.64 -1.30
C ARG A 4 31.87 -16.63 -0.46
N PRO A 5 31.73 -15.36 -0.89
CA PRO A 5 30.86 -14.43 -0.19
C PRO A 5 29.46 -15.04 -0.16
N ARG A 6 28.86 -15.14 1.02
CA ARG A 6 27.49 -15.65 1.16
C ARG A 6 26.57 -14.75 0.33
N GLY A 7 26.14 -15.27 -0.82
CA GLY A 7 25.20 -14.58 -1.69
C GLY A 7 23.95 -14.20 -0.90
N ARG A 8 23.45 -12.99 -1.14
CA ARG A 8 22.23 -12.48 -0.51
C ARG A 8 21.09 -13.49 -0.72
N SER A 9 20.39 -13.87 0.34
CA SER A 9 19.27 -14.83 0.22
C SER A 9 18.17 -14.25 -0.68
N ARG A 10 17.34 -15.10 -1.29
CA ARG A 10 16.19 -14.63 -2.11
C ARG A 10 15.28 -13.67 -1.33
N ARG A 11 15.09 -13.92 -0.03
CA ARG A 11 14.30 -13.06 0.86
C ARG A 11 14.95 -11.70 1.10
N ASP A 12 16.25 -11.66 1.33
CA ASP A 12 17.00 -10.40 1.44
C ASP A 12 16.98 -9.60 0.13
N THR A 13 17.02 -10.29 -1.02
CA THR A 13 16.89 -9.67 -2.34
C THR A 13 15.48 -9.09 -2.52
N SER A 14 14.43 -9.80 -2.10
CA SER A 14 13.05 -9.28 -2.17
C SER A 14 12.89 -7.97 -1.39
N VAL A 15 13.44 -7.86 -0.17
CA VAL A 15 13.37 -6.61 0.61
C VAL A 15 14.14 -5.48 -0.09
N ALA A 16 15.28 -5.80 -0.69
CA ALA A 16 16.08 -4.82 -1.43
C ALA A 16 15.38 -4.32 -2.71
N VAL A 17 14.64 -5.18 -3.38
CA VAL A 17 13.80 -4.83 -4.53
C VAL A 17 12.61 -3.99 -4.07
N LEU A 18 11.93 -4.40 -3.00
CA LEU A 18 10.81 -3.65 -2.42
C LEU A 18 11.22 -2.21 -2.13
N ASN A 19 12.34 -2.01 -1.42
CA ASN A 19 12.85 -0.68 -1.11
C ASN A 19 13.14 0.18 -2.35
N ARG A 20 13.63 -0.44 -3.44
CA ARG A 20 13.92 0.25 -4.71
C ARG A 20 12.68 0.62 -5.50
N LEU A 21 11.61 -0.17 -5.41
CA LEU A 21 10.35 0.10 -6.12
C LEU A 21 9.56 1.24 -5.48
N ARG A 22 9.70 1.48 -4.17
CA ARG A 22 8.96 2.50 -3.42
C ARG A 22 8.86 3.87 -4.11
N PRO A 23 9.97 4.53 -4.53
CA PRO A 23 9.88 5.84 -5.20
C PRO A 23 9.20 5.79 -6.57
N TRP A 24 9.14 4.62 -7.22
CA TRP A 24 8.53 4.44 -8.54
C TRP A 24 7.06 4.06 -8.50
N LEU A 25 6.49 3.75 -7.33
CA LEU A 25 5.08 3.36 -7.20
C LEU A 25 4.10 4.39 -7.79
N PRO A 26 4.27 5.72 -7.60
CA PRO A 26 3.38 6.71 -8.22
C PRO A 26 3.44 6.69 -9.75
N THR A 27 4.63 6.51 -10.32
CA THR A 27 4.82 6.45 -11.78
C THR A 27 4.22 5.17 -12.37
N LEU A 28 4.51 4.02 -11.76
CA LEU A 28 3.92 2.74 -12.16
C LEU A 28 2.39 2.77 -12.05
N LEU A 29 1.85 3.47 -11.05
CA LEU A 29 0.42 3.68 -10.90
C LEU A 29 -0.14 4.59 -12.01
N ALA A 30 0.53 5.70 -12.32
CA ALA A 30 0.10 6.66 -13.34
C ALA A 30 0.01 6.01 -14.74
N VAL A 31 0.96 5.13 -15.09
CA VAL A 31 0.94 4.42 -16.39
C VAL A 31 -0.03 3.24 -16.43
N SER A 32 -0.55 2.79 -15.30
CA SER A 32 -1.46 1.64 -15.19
C SER A 32 -2.91 2.02 -14.87
N VAL A 33 -3.25 3.30 -14.96
CA VAL A 33 -4.61 3.80 -14.71
C VAL A 33 -5.61 3.18 -15.71
N ASN A 34 -6.70 2.60 -15.19
CA ASN A 34 -7.68 1.86 -16.00
C ASN A 34 -9.10 1.87 -15.43
N SER A 35 -9.46 2.84 -14.58
CA SER A 35 -10.78 2.87 -13.95
C SER A 35 -11.42 4.26 -13.93
N PRO A 36 -11.65 4.87 -15.10
CA PRO A 36 -12.28 6.19 -15.17
C PRO A 36 -13.77 6.19 -14.82
N PHE A 37 -14.46 5.07 -15.05
CA PHE A 37 -15.91 4.95 -14.85
C PHE A 37 -16.27 4.13 -13.62
N ARG A 38 -17.35 4.51 -12.95
CA ARG A 38 -18.00 3.75 -11.88
C ARG A 38 -19.51 3.90 -11.98
N ASP A 39 -20.24 2.80 -11.90
CA ASP A 39 -21.72 2.76 -11.95
C ASP A 39 -22.26 3.56 -13.17
N SER A 40 -21.63 3.32 -14.32
CA SER A 40 -21.87 3.99 -15.61
C SER A 40 -21.70 5.52 -15.60
N ARG A 41 -20.98 6.07 -14.62
CA ARG A 41 -20.66 7.50 -14.51
C ARG A 41 -19.16 7.73 -14.58
N ASP A 42 -18.76 8.81 -15.24
CA ASP A 42 -17.38 9.31 -15.17
C ASP A 42 -17.09 9.77 -13.74
N THR A 43 -15.97 9.32 -13.19
CA THR A 43 -15.52 9.67 -11.84
C THR A 43 -14.61 10.90 -11.82
N SER A 44 -14.22 11.41 -12.99
CA SER A 44 -13.22 12.47 -13.19
C SER A 44 -11.81 12.10 -12.71
N PHE A 45 -11.57 10.83 -12.34
CA PHE A 45 -10.26 10.29 -12.02
C PHE A 45 -9.83 9.31 -13.10
N ALA A 46 -8.56 9.31 -13.49
CA ALA A 46 -8.05 8.26 -14.38
C ALA A 46 -8.08 6.86 -13.72
N SER A 47 -8.00 6.81 -12.38
CA SER A 47 -8.11 5.57 -11.60
C SER A 47 -8.97 5.76 -10.35
N TRP A 48 -10.28 5.50 -10.48
CA TRP A 48 -11.19 5.41 -9.35
C TRP A 48 -10.79 4.33 -8.33
N ARG A 49 -10.20 3.22 -8.80
CA ARG A 49 -9.68 2.16 -7.92
C ARG A 49 -8.64 2.69 -6.93
N THR A 50 -7.77 3.59 -7.35
CA THR A 50 -6.76 4.20 -6.47
C THR A 50 -7.42 5.02 -5.37
N VAL A 51 -8.41 5.84 -5.73
CA VAL A 51 -9.14 6.70 -4.79
C VAL A 51 -9.83 5.86 -3.72
N VAL A 52 -10.55 4.81 -4.13
CA VAL A 52 -11.24 3.91 -3.19
C VAL A 52 -10.24 3.17 -2.31
N PHE A 53 -9.11 2.72 -2.87
CA PHE A 53 -8.08 2.04 -2.09
C PHE A 53 -7.44 2.95 -1.04
N GLY A 54 -7.23 4.23 -1.34
CA GLY A 54 -6.64 5.21 -0.41
C GLY A 54 -7.44 5.46 0.88
N ARG A 55 -8.69 4.99 0.96
CA ARG A 55 -9.58 5.17 2.11
C ARG A 55 -9.25 4.27 3.31
N TRP A 56 -8.31 3.34 3.16
CA TRP A 56 -7.91 2.41 4.22
C TRP A 56 -6.58 2.86 4.84
N ALA A 57 -6.48 2.78 6.18
CA ALA A 57 -5.26 3.16 6.92
C ALA A 57 -4.00 2.40 6.47
N VAL A 58 -4.16 1.23 5.85
CA VAL A 58 -3.05 0.40 5.33
C VAL A 58 -2.53 0.86 3.96
N SER A 59 -3.20 1.81 3.31
CA SER A 59 -2.87 2.25 1.95
C SER A 59 -1.75 3.28 1.88
N VAL A 60 -1.11 3.56 3.02
CA VAL A 60 0.11 4.37 3.10
C VAL A 60 1.29 3.64 2.45
N PRO A 61 2.27 4.36 1.87
CA PRO A 61 3.47 3.75 1.34
C PRO A 61 4.16 2.89 2.41
N THR A 62 4.56 1.67 2.04
CA THR A 62 5.33 0.78 2.92
C THR A 62 6.57 1.52 3.43
N PRO A 63 7.01 1.37 4.69
CA PRO A 63 8.25 2.00 5.17
C PRO A 63 9.49 1.44 4.47
N HIS A 64 10.62 2.13 4.60
CA HIS A 64 11.93 1.60 4.19
C HIS A 64 12.40 0.60 5.24
N PHE A 65 12.91 -0.56 4.82
CA PHE A 65 13.47 -1.56 5.73
C PHE A 65 14.99 -1.63 5.64
N ALA A 66 15.68 -1.71 6.78
CA ALA A 66 17.14 -1.87 6.79
C ALA A 66 17.60 -3.24 6.24
N GLY A 67 16.74 -4.25 6.29
CA GLY A 67 17.01 -5.59 5.79
C GLY A 67 15.90 -6.58 6.16
N LEU A 68 16.12 -7.87 5.92
CA LEU A 68 15.11 -8.91 6.15
C LEU A 68 14.68 -9.03 7.62
N ALA A 69 15.61 -8.89 8.57
CA ALA A 69 15.28 -8.93 10.00
C ALA A 69 14.35 -7.77 10.41
N ASP A 70 14.57 -6.59 9.84
CA ASP A 70 13.76 -5.40 10.11
C ASP A 70 12.35 -5.52 9.53
N TYR A 71 12.26 -6.01 8.29
CA TYR A 71 10.99 -6.40 7.67
C TYR A 71 10.23 -7.45 8.49
N GLY A 72 10.94 -8.45 9.03
CA GLY A 72 10.37 -9.48 9.89
C GLY A 72 9.76 -8.90 11.16
N ARG A 73 10.51 -8.09 11.92
CA ARG A 73 10.02 -7.40 13.12
C ARG A 73 8.79 -6.54 12.83
N HIS A 74 8.80 -5.80 11.73
CA HIS A 74 7.65 -4.98 11.33
C HIS A 74 6.41 -5.84 11.02
N SER A 75 6.61 -6.97 10.32
CA SER A 75 5.53 -7.91 10.00
C SER A 75 4.93 -8.52 11.27
N ASP A 76 5.77 -8.93 12.21
CA ASP A 76 5.33 -9.49 13.49
C ASP A 76 4.57 -8.45 14.32
N ALA A 77 5.03 -7.19 14.32
CA ALA A 77 4.34 -6.08 14.99
C ALA A 77 2.94 -5.83 14.41
N LEU A 78 2.75 -5.94 13.09
CA LEU A 78 1.43 -5.81 12.45
C LEU A 78 0.50 -6.98 12.80
N VAL A 79 1.03 -8.21 12.85
CA VAL A 79 0.27 -9.39 13.30
C VAL A 79 -0.18 -9.24 14.74
N GLU A 80 0.72 -8.77 15.61
CA GLU A 80 0.42 -8.55 17.01
C GLU A 80 -0.57 -7.39 17.22
N TRP A 81 -0.41 -6.30 16.47
CA TRP A 81 -1.40 -5.22 16.45
C TRP A 81 -2.79 -5.72 16.07
N ARG A 82 -2.91 -6.56 15.03
CA ARG A 82 -4.20 -7.17 14.65
C ARG A 82 -4.80 -8.00 15.78
N ARG A 83 -3.99 -8.75 16.54
CA ARG A 83 -4.47 -9.54 17.68
C ARG A 83 -5.04 -8.64 18.77
N ARG A 84 -4.32 -7.57 19.14
CA ARG A 84 -4.78 -6.57 20.11
C ARG A 84 -6.08 -5.88 19.68
N VAL A 85 -6.16 -5.41 18.43
CA VAL A 85 -7.38 -4.77 17.90
C VAL A 85 -8.58 -5.72 17.94
N ARG A 86 -8.39 -7.01 17.62
CA ARG A 86 -9.48 -8.00 17.71
C ARG A 86 -9.93 -8.26 19.14
N ALA A 87 -9.01 -8.29 20.10
CA ALA A 87 -9.34 -8.48 21.50
C ALA A 87 -10.16 -7.32 22.10
N HIS A 88 -9.94 -6.09 21.62
CA HIS A 88 -10.58 -4.87 22.14
C HIS A 88 -11.83 -4.42 21.37
N ALA A 89 -12.29 -5.17 20.36
CA ALA A 89 -13.45 -4.81 19.53
C ALA A 89 -14.54 -5.90 19.59
N PRO A 90 -15.37 -5.94 20.67
CA PRO A 90 -16.34 -7.02 20.87
C PRO A 90 -17.52 -7.02 19.89
N HIS A 91 -17.78 -5.90 19.18
CA HIS A 91 -18.89 -5.82 18.22
C HIS A 91 -18.44 -5.25 16.87
N ARG A 92 -18.66 -6.03 15.81
CA ARG A 92 -18.30 -5.71 14.43
C ARG A 92 -19.03 -4.44 13.95
N THR A 93 -18.30 -3.34 13.88
CA THR A 93 -18.35 -2.51 12.68
C THR A 93 -16.99 -2.63 12.02
N ARG A 94 -16.96 -3.21 10.82
CA ARG A 94 -15.75 -3.14 9.99
C ARG A 94 -15.55 -1.64 9.75
N PRO A 95 -14.43 -1.01 10.14
CA PRO A 95 -14.25 0.40 9.90
C PRO A 95 -14.44 0.61 8.41
N GLY A 96 -15.49 1.37 8.07
CA GLY A 96 -15.77 1.70 6.69
C GLY A 96 -14.58 2.47 6.12
N PRO A 97 -14.34 2.40 4.81
CA PRO A 97 -13.31 3.19 4.20
C PRO A 97 -13.58 4.68 4.50
N LEU A 98 -12.54 5.43 4.94
CA LEU A 98 -12.64 6.86 5.27
C LEU A 98 -13.38 7.65 4.17
N PRO A 99 -14.21 8.66 4.51
CA PRO A 99 -14.91 9.45 3.50
C PRO A 99 -13.91 10.12 2.55
N ILE A 100 -14.28 10.26 1.26
CA ILE A 100 -13.45 10.94 0.26
C ILE A 100 -13.69 12.45 0.41
N PRO A 101 -12.68 13.28 0.71
CA PRO A 101 -12.84 14.73 0.71
C PRO A 101 -13.02 15.27 -0.72
N GLY A 102 -14.04 16.10 -0.96
CA GLY A 102 -14.03 17.04 -2.09
C GLY A 102 -14.34 16.52 -3.50
N THR A 103 -15.24 15.55 -3.69
CA THR A 103 -15.71 15.11 -5.04
C THR A 103 -16.46 16.18 -5.88
N ARG A 104 -16.36 17.47 -5.53
CA ARG A 104 -16.89 18.60 -6.31
C ARG A 104 -15.84 19.41 -7.08
N ALA A 105 -14.55 19.11 -6.96
CA ALA A 105 -13.51 19.92 -7.61
C ALA A 105 -12.56 19.07 -8.46
N CYS A 106 -12.97 18.78 -9.70
CA CYS A 106 -12.02 18.66 -10.82
C CYS A 106 -12.66 19.19 -12.10
N LEU A 107 -13.13 20.44 -12.03
CA LEU A 107 -13.12 21.34 -13.19
C LEU A 107 -11.65 21.62 -13.51
N MET A 108 -11.03 20.87 -14.43
CA MET A 108 -9.91 21.33 -15.27
C MET A 108 -9.53 20.28 -16.33
N ARG A 109 -10.04 20.54 -17.55
CA ARG A 109 -9.51 20.32 -18.93
C ARG A 109 -10.53 19.57 -19.80
N ARG A 110 -11.05 20.29 -20.80
CA ARG A 110 -10.62 20.32 -22.22
C ARG A 110 -10.89 19.01 -22.93
#